data_AF-A0A9D4EAJ6-F1
#
_entry.id   AF-A0A9D4EAJ6-F1
#
_cell.length_a   1.000
_cell.length_b   1.000
_cell.length_c   1.000
_cell.angle_alpha   90.00
_cell.angle_beta   90.00
_cell.angle_gamma   90.00
#
_symmetry.space_group_name_H-M   'P 1'
#
loop_
_entity.id
_entity.type
_entity.pdbx_description
1 polymer ?
#
loop_
_entity_poly.entity_id
_entity_poly.type
_entity_poly.pdbx_seq_one_letter_code
_entity_poly.pdbx_strand_id
1 'polypeptide(L)'
;METQQATNYTANAITNATFILQEYGILFCGLPKVGSTFWKRTLTVLAKSHNYTSPFEMNLQQATRQLTTFGRYSRSHAPHEVQAALNNISISFIFVRDPYSRLYSAYVDKLYMANRGFWVRHGTKVVAMIRKNPSKESQFLGHDVTFLEFIQFILLQYRKRERINIHFAPMHTQCNGCAVPYSFIGHMETFSSDAEFLLNEWRTQFDNFSIRFYDFEAESGIDTSQDTIYRLYSIKKRITEVQYPFYNILLRGWCFLQLRGYISKETPFPFNESQALTVTREDYMHAVRQALAGRSNITKVKLQRTEALVQAYQSVPIDDMKRLREFLLKDCLMFGYDDRPKSFFERPLLQANNHIYLDGL
;
A
#
# COMPACT_ATOMS: atom_id res chain seq x y z
N MET A 1 -15.64 -5.80 -37.66
CA MET A 1 -15.88 -4.48 -37.06
C MET A 1 -16.81 -4.69 -35.88
N GLU A 2 -16.23 -4.97 -34.71
CA GLU A 2 -17.00 -4.95 -33.47
C GLU A 2 -17.22 -3.49 -33.08
N THR A 3 -18.48 -3.10 -32.99
CA THR A 3 -18.91 -1.80 -32.50
C THR A 3 -18.47 -1.67 -31.04
N GLN A 4 -17.49 -0.79 -30.77
CA GLN A 4 -17.19 -0.30 -29.41
C GLN A 4 -18.51 0.20 -28.79
N GLN A 5 -19.08 -0.58 -27.86
CA GLN A 5 -20.15 -0.09 -27.00
C GLN A 5 -19.60 1.10 -26.24
N ALA A 6 -20.17 2.29 -26.48
CA ALA A 6 -19.84 3.48 -25.73
C ALA A 6 -20.08 3.23 -24.24
N THR A 7 -19.01 3.10 -23.47
CA THR A 7 -19.08 2.98 -22.02
C THR A 7 -19.51 4.33 -21.46
N ASN A 8 -20.78 4.43 -21.05
CA ASN A 8 -21.32 5.66 -20.47
C ASN A 8 -20.83 5.84 -19.03
N TYR A 9 -19.68 6.52 -18.87
CA TYR A 9 -19.23 6.97 -17.55
C TYR A 9 -20.16 8.04 -17.01
N THR A 10 -20.56 7.90 -15.75
CA THR A 10 -21.33 8.91 -15.03
C THR A 10 -20.41 9.67 -14.07
N ALA A 11 -20.32 11.00 -14.23
CA ALA A 11 -19.41 11.83 -13.42
C ALA A 11 -19.62 11.66 -11.90
N ASN A 12 -20.87 11.44 -11.47
CA ASN A 12 -21.22 11.25 -10.05
C ASN A 12 -20.69 9.92 -9.45
N ALA A 13 -20.38 8.92 -10.29
CA ALA A 13 -19.81 7.66 -9.84
C ALA A 13 -18.28 7.74 -9.63
N ILE A 14 -17.62 8.76 -10.21
CA ILE A 14 -16.17 8.89 -10.20
C ILE A 14 -15.73 9.73 -9.01
N THR A 15 -14.88 9.15 -8.16
CA THR A 15 -14.47 9.81 -6.91
C THR A 15 -13.18 10.62 -7.06
N ASN A 16 -12.87 11.41 -6.04
CA ASN A 16 -11.59 12.13 -5.90
C ASN A 16 -10.35 11.23 -5.80
N ALA A 17 -10.50 9.91 -5.64
CA ALA A 17 -9.39 8.96 -5.73
C ALA A 17 -8.96 8.67 -7.17
N THR A 18 -9.76 9.11 -8.15
CA THR A 18 -9.52 8.92 -9.58
C THR A 18 -8.72 10.06 -10.17
N PHE A 19 -7.81 9.73 -11.08
CA PHE A 19 -7.01 10.64 -11.87
C PHE A 19 -7.46 10.57 -13.32
N ILE A 20 -7.46 11.72 -14.01
CA ILE A 20 -7.81 11.81 -15.42
C ILE A 20 -6.63 12.43 -16.18
N LEU A 21 -6.21 11.77 -17.26
CA LEU A 21 -5.26 12.29 -18.23
C LEU A 21 -6.00 12.37 -19.58
N GLN A 22 -6.68 13.49 -19.78
CA GLN A 22 -7.56 13.70 -20.94
C GLN A 22 -6.83 13.54 -22.27
N GLU A 23 -5.58 14.04 -22.35
CA GLU A 23 -4.77 13.99 -23.56
C GLU A 23 -4.43 12.56 -24.03
N TYR A 24 -4.45 11.59 -23.12
CA TYR A 24 -4.24 10.17 -23.39
C TYR A 24 -5.53 9.34 -23.31
N GLY A 25 -6.68 9.95 -23.03
CA GLY A 25 -7.93 9.22 -22.81
C GLY A 25 -7.86 8.25 -21.62
N ILE A 26 -7.05 8.54 -20.59
CA ILE A 26 -6.85 7.64 -19.45
C ILE A 26 -7.64 8.09 -18.21
N LEU A 27 -8.33 7.14 -17.58
CA LEU A 27 -8.96 7.27 -16.27
C LEU A 27 -8.40 6.22 -15.30
N PHE A 28 -7.77 6.64 -14.20
CA PHE A 28 -7.12 5.73 -13.25
C PHE A 28 -7.64 5.92 -11.83
N CYS A 29 -8.21 4.88 -11.21
CA CYS A 29 -8.47 4.92 -9.78
C CYS A 29 -7.23 4.53 -8.94
N GLY A 30 -6.67 5.52 -8.23
CA GLY A 30 -5.48 5.36 -7.41
C GLY A 30 -5.72 4.90 -5.98
N LEU A 31 -6.29 3.70 -5.79
CA LEU A 31 -6.52 3.13 -4.45
C LEU A 31 -5.21 2.95 -3.65
N PRO A 32 -5.21 3.12 -2.32
CA PRO A 32 -4.03 2.80 -1.53
C PRO A 32 -3.77 1.29 -1.43
N LYS A 33 -2.48 0.91 -1.33
CA LYS A 33 -2.00 -0.46 -1.07
C LYS A 33 -2.17 -1.47 -2.21
N VAL A 34 -2.37 -0.95 -3.41
CA VAL A 34 -2.55 -1.70 -4.66
C VAL A 34 -1.57 -1.25 -5.77
N GLY A 35 -0.37 -0.80 -5.40
CA GLY A 35 0.62 -0.32 -6.38
C GLY A 35 0.32 1.06 -6.96
N SER A 36 -0.59 1.85 -6.38
CA SER A 36 -0.94 3.17 -6.94
C SER A 36 0.20 4.19 -6.98
N THR A 37 1.24 4.06 -6.15
CA THR A 37 2.46 4.85 -6.27
C THR A 37 3.13 4.63 -7.62
N PHE A 38 3.25 3.36 -8.04
CA PHE A 38 3.83 2.98 -9.32
C PHE A 38 3.02 3.57 -10.48
N TRP A 39 1.70 3.41 -10.47
CA TRP A 39 0.84 3.95 -11.55
C TRP A 39 0.84 5.46 -11.60
N LYS A 40 0.88 6.17 -10.46
CA LYS A 40 1.00 7.64 -10.45
C LYS A 40 2.32 8.10 -11.07
N ARG A 41 3.43 7.43 -10.76
CA ARG A 41 4.73 7.72 -11.38
C ARG A 41 4.68 7.44 -12.89
N THR A 42 4.17 6.28 -13.29
CA THR A 42 4.00 5.87 -14.69
C THR A 42 3.19 6.88 -15.50
N LEU A 43 2.03 7.30 -14.99
CA LEU A 43 1.19 8.32 -15.63
C LEU A 43 1.90 9.68 -15.72
N THR A 44 2.72 10.03 -14.74
CA THR A 44 3.49 11.28 -14.78
C THR A 44 4.62 11.23 -15.81
N VAL A 45 5.28 10.07 -15.95
CA VAL A 45 6.27 9.83 -17.01
C VAL A 45 5.62 9.94 -18.39
N LEU A 46 4.47 9.27 -18.57
CA LEU A 46 3.68 9.35 -19.80
C LEU A 46 3.32 10.81 -20.13
N ALA A 47 2.78 11.57 -19.16
CA ALA A 47 2.38 12.95 -19.37
C ALA A 47 3.52 13.94 -19.69
N LYS A 48 4.78 13.59 -19.42
CA LYS A 48 5.90 14.54 -19.51
C LYS A 48 7.04 14.13 -20.43
N SER A 49 7.06 12.90 -20.93
CA SER A 49 7.82 12.34 -22.07
C SER A 49 9.33 12.67 -22.22
N HIS A 50 9.97 13.49 -21.39
CA HIS A 50 11.29 14.07 -21.73
C HIS A 50 12.38 13.93 -20.67
N ASN A 51 12.07 13.64 -19.40
CA ASN A 51 13.08 13.65 -18.32
C ASN A 51 13.24 12.35 -17.54
N TYR A 52 12.42 11.32 -17.79
CA TYR A 52 12.43 10.09 -17.00
C TYR A 52 12.19 8.89 -17.89
N THR A 53 12.98 7.84 -17.71
CA THR A 53 12.87 6.57 -18.45
C THR A 53 12.25 5.46 -17.61
N SER A 54 12.22 5.63 -16.29
CA SER A 54 11.62 4.69 -15.35
C SER A 54 10.75 5.38 -14.29
N PRO A 55 9.57 4.82 -13.94
CA PRO A 55 8.76 5.26 -12.81
C PRO A 55 9.54 5.32 -11.48
N PHE A 56 10.58 4.50 -11.30
CA PHE A 56 11.36 4.43 -10.06
C PHE A 56 12.31 5.62 -9.88
N GLU A 57 12.63 6.37 -10.94
CA GLU A 57 13.50 7.57 -10.87
C GLU A 57 12.79 8.77 -10.22
N MET A 58 11.45 8.73 -10.15
CA MET A 58 10.64 9.86 -9.71
C MET A 58 10.20 9.73 -8.25
N ASN A 59 10.26 10.83 -7.49
CA ASN A 59 9.70 10.81 -6.14
C ASN A 59 8.15 10.90 -6.17
N LEU A 60 7.47 10.24 -5.23
CA LEU A 60 6.00 10.16 -5.20
C LEU A 60 5.33 11.53 -5.04
N GLN A 61 5.92 12.44 -4.28
CA GLN A 61 5.34 13.77 -4.02
C GLN A 61 5.31 14.62 -5.29
N GLN A 62 6.36 14.54 -6.10
CA GLN A 62 6.45 15.16 -7.41
C GLN A 62 5.43 14.54 -8.36
N ALA A 63 5.35 13.21 -8.44
CA ALA A 63 4.38 12.52 -9.30
C ALA A 63 2.93 12.96 -8.98
N THR A 64 2.54 12.90 -7.71
CA THR A 64 1.16 13.21 -7.30
C THR A 64 0.76 14.66 -7.57
N ARG A 65 1.68 15.62 -7.42
CA ARG A 65 1.41 17.04 -7.67
C ARG A 65 1.16 17.35 -9.15
N GLN A 66 1.65 16.51 -10.04
CA GLN A 66 1.61 16.72 -11.48
C GLN A 66 0.38 16.09 -12.14
N LEU A 67 -0.31 15.18 -11.44
CA LEU A 67 -1.54 14.56 -11.93
C LEU A 67 -2.77 15.34 -11.52
N THR A 68 -3.78 15.34 -12.39
CA THR A 68 -5.08 15.96 -12.14
C THR A 68 -6.05 14.93 -11.60
N THR A 69 -6.57 15.15 -10.39
CA THR A 69 -7.67 14.33 -9.85
C THR A 69 -8.96 14.67 -10.57
N PHE A 70 -9.86 13.69 -10.72
CA PHE A 70 -11.13 13.87 -11.41
C PHE A 70 -11.97 14.99 -10.77
N GLY A 71 -12.08 15.06 -9.43
CA GLY A 71 -12.83 16.16 -8.83
C GLY A 71 -12.11 17.51 -8.82
N ARG A 72 -10.81 17.59 -9.13
CA ARG A 72 -10.18 18.87 -9.51
C ARG A 72 -10.60 19.23 -10.93
N TYR A 73 -10.49 18.29 -11.86
CA TYR A 73 -10.91 18.46 -13.25
C TYR A 73 -12.38 18.91 -13.36
N SER A 74 -13.29 18.17 -12.72
CA SER A 74 -14.73 18.44 -12.73
C SER A 74 -15.12 19.77 -12.09
N ARG A 75 -14.36 20.29 -11.13
CA ARG A 75 -14.60 21.64 -10.55
C ARG A 75 -14.07 22.77 -11.43
N SER A 76 -13.16 22.47 -12.34
CA SER A 76 -12.50 23.46 -13.20
C SER A 76 -13.09 23.52 -14.61
N HIS A 77 -14.09 22.69 -14.94
CA HIS A 77 -14.69 22.59 -16.27
C HIS A 77 -16.21 22.55 -16.17
N ALA A 78 -16.89 22.97 -17.25
CA ALA A 78 -18.34 22.89 -17.34
C ALA A 78 -18.82 21.43 -17.45
N PRO A 79 -20.04 21.09 -17.00
CA PRO A 79 -20.53 19.71 -17.01
C PRO A 79 -20.47 19.01 -18.39
N HIS A 80 -20.71 19.74 -19.47
CA HIS A 80 -20.64 19.19 -20.83
C HIS A 80 -19.20 18.86 -21.26
N GLU A 81 -18.21 19.65 -20.84
CA GLU A 81 -16.79 19.39 -21.08
C GLU A 81 -16.33 18.15 -20.30
N VAL A 82 -16.79 18.03 -19.04
CA VAL A 82 -16.53 16.84 -18.22
C VAL A 82 -17.09 15.60 -18.88
N GLN A 83 -18.34 15.65 -19.36
CA GLN A 83 -18.94 14.51 -20.04
C GLN A 83 -18.24 14.19 -21.36
N ALA A 84 -17.84 15.20 -22.15
CA ALA A 84 -17.07 14.99 -23.37
C ALA A 84 -15.73 14.31 -23.09
N ALA A 85 -15.00 14.75 -22.05
CA ALA A 85 -13.75 14.12 -21.65
C ALA A 85 -13.95 12.66 -21.19
N LEU A 86 -15.05 12.39 -20.48
CA LEU A 86 -15.42 11.03 -20.07
C LEU A 86 -15.78 10.13 -21.26
N ASN A 87 -16.46 10.66 -22.28
CA ASN A 87 -16.78 9.92 -23.50
C ASN A 87 -15.54 9.58 -24.33
N ASN A 88 -14.46 10.35 -24.16
CA ASN A 88 -13.18 10.13 -24.85
C ASN A 88 -12.22 9.22 -24.08
N ILE A 89 -12.65 8.61 -22.97
CA ILE A 89 -11.82 7.67 -22.22
C ILE A 89 -11.73 6.34 -22.99
N SER A 90 -10.53 6.04 -23.49
CA SER A 90 -10.21 4.76 -24.13
C SER A 90 -9.69 3.73 -23.14
N ILE A 91 -9.01 4.18 -22.07
CA ILE A 91 -8.43 3.30 -21.05
C ILE A 91 -8.89 3.77 -19.67
N SER A 92 -9.73 2.96 -19.04
CA SER A 92 -10.07 3.12 -17.62
C SER A 92 -9.58 1.92 -16.83
N PHE A 93 -8.83 2.16 -15.75
CA PHE A 93 -8.29 1.05 -15.00
C PHE A 93 -8.20 1.28 -13.49
N ILE A 94 -8.20 0.17 -12.78
CA ILE A 94 -8.01 0.09 -11.34
C ILE A 94 -7.14 -1.12 -11.02
N PHE A 95 -6.32 -1.00 -9.99
CA PHE A 95 -5.66 -2.16 -9.39
C PHE A 95 -6.32 -2.47 -8.04
N VAL A 96 -6.50 -3.75 -7.75
CA VAL A 96 -7.11 -4.26 -6.52
C VAL A 96 -6.19 -5.26 -5.84
N ARG A 97 -6.54 -5.66 -4.62
CA ARG A 97 -5.79 -6.62 -3.82
C ARG A 97 -6.73 -7.36 -2.90
N ASP A 98 -6.37 -8.59 -2.53
CA ASP A 98 -7.07 -9.32 -1.47
C ASP A 98 -7.34 -8.39 -0.26
N PRO A 99 -8.62 -8.17 0.14
CA PRO A 99 -8.95 -7.16 1.14
C PRO A 99 -8.25 -7.37 2.48
N TYR A 100 -8.05 -8.63 2.90
CA TYR A 100 -7.31 -8.97 4.11
C TYR A 100 -5.82 -8.60 4.00
N SER A 101 -5.17 -8.99 2.90
CA SER A 101 -3.77 -8.66 2.60
C SER A 101 -3.54 -7.16 2.46
N ARG A 102 -4.52 -6.44 1.88
CA ARG A 102 -4.49 -4.99 1.72
C ARG A 102 -4.51 -4.29 3.08
N LEU A 103 -5.39 -4.73 3.97
CA LEU A 103 -5.54 -4.16 5.31
C LEU A 103 -4.30 -4.41 6.18
N TYR A 104 -3.74 -5.63 6.12
CA TYR A 104 -2.45 -5.95 6.74
C TYR A 104 -1.32 -5.06 6.19
N SER A 105 -1.24 -4.88 4.88
CA SER A 105 -0.26 -3.98 4.27
C SER A 105 -0.44 -2.51 4.69
N ALA A 106 -1.66 -2.09 4.97
CA ALA A 106 -1.93 -0.76 5.51
C ALA A 106 -1.41 -0.61 6.94
N TYR A 107 -1.68 -1.59 7.80
CA TYR A 107 -1.14 -1.65 9.16
C TYR A 107 0.39 -1.61 9.17
N VAL A 108 1.03 -2.51 8.42
CA VAL A 108 2.49 -2.64 8.39
C VAL A 108 3.16 -1.33 7.94
N ASP A 109 2.61 -0.64 6.94
CA ASP A 109 3.17 0.62 6.45
C ASP A 109 2.88 1.84 7.35
N LYS A 110 1.70 1.88 7.98
CA LYS A 110 1.20 3.08 8.66
C LYS A 110 1.39 3.07 10.17
N LEU A 111 1.29 1.91 10.81
CA LEU A 111 1.31 1.79 12.27
C LEU A 111 2.49 0.96 12.77
N TYR A 112 2.90 -0.10 12.07
CA TYR A 112 4.11 -0.86 12.45
C TYR A 112 5.39 -0.08 12.12
N MET A 113 5.57 0.25 10.83
CA MET A 113 6.73 0.99 10.35
C MET A 113 6.77 2.39 10.98
N ALA A 114 7.99 2.84 11.28
CA ALA A 114 8.24 4.15 11.85
C ALA A 114 7.54 5.27 11.05
N ASN A 115 6.47 5.81 11.62
CA ASN A 115 5.63 6.82 10.99
C ASN A 115 4.98 7.72 12.04
N ARG A 116 5.77 8.66 12.56
CA ARG A 116 5.32 9.63 13.58
C ARG A 116 3.97 10.28 13.23
N GLY A 117 3.77 10.61 11.96
CA GLY A 117 2.53 11.24 11.51
C GLY A 117 1.29 10.36 11.71
N PHE A 118 1.39 9.05 11.47
CA PHE A 118 0.29 8.11 11.70
C PHE A 118 0.20 7.66 13.16
N TRP A 119 1.33 7.48 13.85
CA TRP A 119 1.36 7.18 15.27
C TRP A 119 0.61 8.25 16.08
N VAL A 120 0.93 9.53 15.87
CA VAL A 120 0.27 10.63 16.59
C VAL A 120 -1.20 10.81 16.17
N ARG A 121 -1.55 10.62 14.89
CA ARG A 121 -2.93 10.89 14.41
C ARG A 121 -3.90 9.73 14.56
N HIS A 122 -3.39 8.50 14.50
CA HIS A 122 -4.18 7.27 14.50
C HIS A 122 -3.76 6.35 15.64
N GLY A 123 -2.46 6.15 15.86
CA GLY A 123 -1.96 5.28 16.92
C GLY A 123 -2.46 5.67 18.31
N THR A 124 -2.30 6.95 18.69
CA THR A 124 -2.81 7.46 19.99
C THR A 124 -4.32 7.33 20.14
N LYS A 125 -5.08 7.47 19.03
CA LYS A 125 -6.53 7.25 19.03
C LYS A 125 -6.89 5.79 19.25
N VAL A 126 -6.17 4.87 18.62
CA VAL A 126 -6.35 3.43 18.85
C VAL A 126 -6.08 3.14 20.32
N VAL A 127 -4.95 3.59 20.86
CA VAL A 127 -4.59 3.41 22.27
C VAL A 127 -5.68 3.95 23.19
N ALA A 128 -6.16 5.19 22.96
CA ALA A 128 -7.18 5.81 23.80
C ALA A 128 -8.56 5.14 23.73
N MET A 129 -8.94 4.56 22.58
CA MET A 129 -10.27 3.99 22.38
C MET A 129 -10.34 2.49 22.69
N ILE A 130 -9.23 1.77 22.54
CA ILE A 130 -9.20 0.31 22.62
C ILE A 130 -8.53 -0.18 23.90
N ARG A 131 -7.43 0.47 24.33
CA ARG A 131 -6.63 -0.01 25.47
C ARG A 131 -7.21 0.50 26.78
N LYS A 132 -7.43 -0.39 27.75
CA LYS A 132 -8.01 -0.04 29.07
C LYS A 132 -7.05 0.77 29.95
N ASN A 133 -5.78 0.36 30.02
CA ASN A 133 -4.75 0.97 30.88
C ASN A 133 -3.46 1.26 30.10
N PRO A 134 -3.47 2.20 29.15
CA PRO A 134 -2.28 2.53 28.37
C PRO A 134 -1.23 3.29 29.19
N SER A 135 0.04 3.05 28.92
CA SER A 135 1.13 3.85 29.50
C SER A 135 1.07 5.30 28.99
N LYS A 136 1.69 6.24 29.71
CA LYS A 136 1.81 7.64 29.24
C LYS A 136 2.52 7.72 27.90
N GLU A 137 3.52 6.86 27.70
CA GLU A 137 4.26 6.78 26.44
C GLU A 137 3.35 6.34 25.28
N SER A 138 2.56 5.27 25.46
CA SER A 138 1.62 4.80 24.43
C SER A 138 0.55 5.85 24.12
N GLN A 139 0.04 6.56 25.13
CA GLN A 139 -0.93 7.64 24.95
C GLN A 139 -0.36 8.82 24.14
N PHE A 140 0.92 9.15 24.37
CA PHE A 140 1.58 10.28 23.72
C PHE A 140 2.07 9.93 22.30
N LEU A 141 2.71 8.76 22.15
CA LEU A 141 3.36 8.36 20.92
C LEU A 141 2.44 7.53 20.02
N GLY A 142 1.72 6.55 20.57
CA GLY A 142 0.89 5.62 19.79
C GLY A 142 1.68 4.73 18.81
N HIS A 143 2.94 4.45 19.13
CA HIS A 143 3.89 3.73 18.26
C HIS A 143 3.78 2.19 18.40
N ASP A 144 3.11 1.72 19.44
CA ASP A 144 3.03 0.35 19.96
C ASP A 144 1.63 -0.26 19.74
N VAL A 145 0.92 0.19 18.70
CA VAL A 145 -0.41 -0.35 18.35
C VAL A 145 -0.24 -1.72 17.70
N THR A 146 -0.85 -2.73 18.30
CA THR A 146 -0.86 -4.11 17.77
C THR A 146 -1.82 -4.25 16.58
N PHE A 147 -1.65 -5.33 15.80
CA PHE A 147 -2.55 -5.61 14.68
C PHE A 147 -3.99 -5.85 15.15
N LEU A 148 -4.16 -6.55 16.28
CA LEU A 148 -5.46 -6.74 16.92
C LEU A 148 -6.13 -5.40 17.27
N GLU A 149 -5.42 -4.52 17.97
CA GLU A 149 -5.97 -3.21 18.36
C GLU A 149 -6.33 -2.36 17.12
N PHE A 150 -5.54 -2.46 16.06
CA PHE A 150 -5.86 -1.83 14.77
C PHE A 150 -7.16 -2.38 14.17
N ILE A 151 -7.37 -3.70 14.15
CA ILE A 151 -8.61 -4.31 13.66
C ILE A 151 -9.81 -3.90 14.52
N GLN A 152 -9.67 -3.91 15.84
CA GLN A 152 -10.74 -3.48 16.74
C GLN A 152 -11.09 -2.01 16.53
N PHE A 153 -10.10 -1.16 16.30
CA PHE A 153 -10.30 0.25 16.00
C PHE A 153 -11.10 0.46 14.71
N ILE A 154 -10.72 -0.17 13.59
CA ILE A 154 -11.48 0.00 12.33
C ILE A 154 -12.90 -0.52 12.45
N LEU A 155 -13.13 -1.63 13.17
CA LEU A 155 -14.46 -2.19 13.40
C LEU A 155 -15.32 -1.26 14.27
N LEU A 156 -14.70 -0.63 15.27
CA LEU A 156 -15.36 0.39 16.09
C LEU A 156 -15.77 1.60 15.25
N GLN A 157 -14.87 2.10 14.38
CA GLN A 157 -15.18 3.22 13.48
C GLN A 157 -16.30 2.86 12.51
N TYR A 158 -16.24 1.65 11.92
CA TYR A 158 -17.26 1.16 11.01
C TYR A 158 -18.64 1.07 11.68
N ARG A 159 -18.70 0.47 12.88
CA ARG A 159 -19.94 0.38 13.68
C ARG A 159 -20.52 1.75 14.00
N LYS A 160 -19.66 2.72 14.32
CA LYS A 160 -20.06 4.11 14.61
C LYS A 160 -20.33 4.95 13.36
N ARG A 161 -20.16 4.39 12.15
CA ARG A 161 -20.27 5.10 10.87
C ARG A 161 -19.33 6.32 10.79
N GLU A 162 -18.18 6.23 11.46
CA GLU A 162 -17.16 7.26 11.40
C GLU A 162 -16.40 7.20 10.07
N ARG A 163 -15.80 8.33 9.68
CA ARG A 163 -14.91 8.37 8.53
C ARG A 163 -13.64 7.56 8.80
N ILE A 164 -13.48 6.45 8.09
CA ILE A 164 -12.29 5.61 8.13
C ILE A 164 -11.21 6.22 7.21
N ASN A 165 -9.95 6.17 7.65
CA ASN A 165 -8.82 6.63 6.83
C ASN A 165 -8.77 5.86 5.50
N ILE A 166 -8.48 6.54 4.39
CA ILE A 166 -8.43 5.95 3.04
C ILE A 166 -7.52 4.72 2.91
N HIS A 167 -6.47 4.61 3.73
CA HIS A 167 -5.58 3.46 3.75
C HIS A 167 -6.21 2.22 4.39
N PHE A 168 -7.20 2.40 5.28
CA PHE A 168 -7.85 1.34 6.05
C PHE A 168 -9.27 1.06 5.55
N ALA A 169 -9.92 2.03 4.90
CA ALA A 169 -11.28 1.91 4.38
C ALA A 169 -11.37 0.84 3.27
N PRO A 170 -12.52 0.19 3.04
CA PRO A 170 -12.70 -0.73 1.92
C PRO A 170 -12.49 -0.04 0.57
N MET A 171 -12.03 -0.80 -0.43
CA MET A 171 -11.75 -0.32 -1.78
C MET A 171 -12.99 0.26 -2.45
N HIS A 172 -14.13 -0.44 -2.36
CA HIS A 172 -15.40 -0.03 -2.99
C HIS A 172 -15.91 1.34 -2.52
N THR A 173 -15.57 1.76 -1.29
CA THR A 173 -15.95 3.07 -0.75
C THR A 173 -15.19 4.23 -1.40
N GLN A 174 -14.04 3.93 -2.00
CA GLN A 174 -13.21 4.89 -2.71
C GLN A 174 -13.39 4.78 -4.21
N CYS A 175 -13.50 3.57 -4.76
CA CYS A 175 -13.77 3.34 -6.16
C CYS A 175 -14.68 2.12 -6.30
N ASN A 176 -15.90 2.38 -6.77
CA ASN A 176 -16.91 1.35 -6.94
C ASN A 176 -16.84 0.78 -8.37
N GLY A 177 -16.28 -0.42 -8.49
CA GLY A 177 -16.15 -1.12 -9.77
C GLY A 177 -17.48 -1.46 -10.45
N CYS A 178 -18.59 -1.50 -9.71
CA CYS A 178 -19.92 -1.66 -10.32
C CYS A 178 -20.48 -0.37 -10.92
N ALA A 179 -20.01 0.80 -10.45
CA ALA A 179 -20.51 2.10 -10.89
C ALA A 179 -19.62 2.74 -11.97
N VAL A 180 -18.34 2.36 -12.02
CA VAL A 180 -17.38 2.81 -13.03
C VAL A 180 -16.96 1.61 -13.87
N PRO A 181 -17.26 1.58 -15.18
CA PRO A 181 -16.94 0.45 -16.05
C PRO A 181 -15.46 0.49 -16.43
N TYR A 182 -14.60 0.00 -15.54
CA TYR A 182 -13.17 -0.10 -15.80
C TYR A 182 -12.90 -1.08 -16.95
N SER A 183 -12.21 -0.62 -18.00
CA SER A 183 -11.71 -1.46 -19.10
C SER A 183 -10.64 -2.46 -18.66
N PHE A 184 -9.97 -2.21 -17.54
CA PHE A 184 -8.96 -3.10 -16.98
C PHE A 184 -8.99 -3.11 -15.44
N ILE A 185 -9.02 -4.31 -14.85
CA ILE A 185 -8.92 -4.54 -13.41
C ILE A 185 -7.69 -5.42 -13.17
N GLY A 186 -6.60 -4.82 -12.69
CA GLY A 186 -5.38 -5.54 -12.34
C GLY A 186 -5.40 -5.99 -10.87
N HIS A 187 -4.71 -7.09 -10.56
CA HIS A 187 -4.62 -7.64 -9.21
C HIS A 187 -3.19 -7.51 -8.67
N MET A 188 -3.06 -7.24 -7.37
CA MET A 188 -1.75 -7.14 -6.73
C MET A 188 -1.02 -8.47 -6.64
N GLU A 189 -1.77 -9.56 -6.62
CA GLU A 189 -1.28 -10.93 -6.58
C GLU A 189 -0.58 -11.30 -7.91
N THR A 190 -0.99 -10.67 -9.00
CA THR A 190 -0.44 -10.81 -10.38
C THR A 190 0.12 -9.49 -10.90
N PHE A 191 0.53 -8.58 -10.00
CA PHE A 191 0.83 -7.19 -10.36
C PHE A 191 1.79 -7.04 -11.55
N SER A 192 2.88 -7.79 -11.55
CA SER A 192 3.94 -7.68 -12.57
C SER A 192 3.43 -8.06 -13.96
N SER A 193 2.65 -9.15 -14.09
CA SER A 193 2.06 -9.55 -15.38
C SER A 193 0.97 -8.59 -15.83
N ASP A 194 0.12 -8.15 -14.89
CA ASP A 194 -1.00 -7.26 -15.18
C ASP A 194 -0.51 -5.86 -15.59
N ALA A 195 0.54 -5.37 -14.92
CA ALA A 195 1.19 -4.13 -15.28
C ALA A 195 1.87 -4.23 -16.65
N GLU A 196 2.61 -5.31 -16.92
CA GLU A 196 3.28 -5.49 -18.22
C GLU A 196 2.27 -5.61 -19.37
N PHE A 197 1.13 -6.29 -19.16
CA PHE A 197 0.03 -6.33 -20.12
C PHE A 197 -0.46 -4.92 -20.45
N LEU A 198 -0.84 -4.14 -19.44
CA LEU A 198 -1.37 -2.79 -19.66
C LEU A 198 -0.33 -1.85 -20.30
N LEU A 199 0.94 -1.99 -19.93
CA LEU A 199 2.02 -1.20 -20.53
C LEU A 199 2.27 -1.57 -21.99
N ASN A 200 2.14 -2.84 -22.36
CA ASN A 200 2.22 -3.26 -23.77
C ASN A 200 1.10 -2.66 -24.61
N GLU A 201 -0.13 -2.65 -24.09
CA GLU A 201 -1.24 -1.94 -24.75
C GLU A 201 -0.90 -0.47 -24.96
N TRP A 202 -0.34 0.20 -23.94
CA TRP A 202 0.05 1.61 -24.04
C TRP A 202 1.17 1.87 -25.05
N ARG A 203 2.13 0.95 -25.21
CA ARG A 203 3.20 1.05 -26.22
C ARG A 203 2.66 0.99 -27.66
N THR A 204 1.50 0.35 -27.87
CA THR A 204 0.84 0.33 -29.18
C THR A 204 -0.05 1.56 -29.42
N GLN A 205 -0.56 2.17 -28.34
CA GLN A 205 -1.52 3.29 -28.43
C GLN A 205 -0.90 4.68 -28.33
N PHE A 206 0.24 4.82 -27.63
CA PHE A 206 0.85 6.11 -27.35
C PHE A 206 2.26 6.19 -27.96
N ASP A 207 2.42 7.11 -28.92
CA ASP A 207 3.71 7.46 -29.46
C ASP A 207 4.67 7.93 -28.34
N ASN A 208 5.95 7.57 -28.43
CA ASN A 208 7.00 7.88 -27.44
C ASN A 208 6.84 7.25 -26.04
N PHE A 209 5.93 6.29 -25.85
CA PHE A 209 5.86 5.54 -24.60
C PHE A 209 6.92 4.42 -24.55
N SER A 210 7.98 4.62 -23.75
CA SER A 210 9.17 3.75 -23.74
C SER A 210 9.53 3.15 -22.39
N ILE A 211 8.63 3.23 -21.39
CA ILE A 211 8.87 2.62 -20.08
C ILE A 211 9.14 1.13 -20.25
N ARG A 212 10.27 0.66 -19.73
CA ARG A 212 10.67 -0.76 -19.70
C ARG A 212 11.22 -1.09 -18.32
N PHE A 213 11.06 -2.34 -17.93
CA PHE A 213 11.65 -2.89 -16.72
C PHE A 213 12.61 -4.00 -17.09
N TYR A 214 13.71 -4.10 -16.34
CA TYR A 214 14.68 -5.18 -16.50
C TYR A 214 14.40 -6.29 -15.49
N ASP A 215 14.12 -5.92 -14.24
CA ASP A 215 13.67 -6.82 -13.19
C ASP A 215 12.76 -6.04 -12.23
N PHE A 216 11.45 -6.07 -12.50
CA PHE A 216 10.46 -5.32 -11.75
C PHE A 216 10.53 -5.59 -10.24
N GLU A 217 10.79 -6.83 -9.83
CA GLU A 217 10.84 -7.21 -8.42
C GLU A 217 12.10 -6.65 -7.75
N ALA A 218 13.26 -6.74 -8.41
CA ALA A 218 14.49 -6.16 -7.89
C ALA A 218 14.41 -4.63 -7.81
N GLU A 219 13.92 -3.97 -8.86
CA GLU A 219 13.75 -2.51 -8.90
C GLU A 219 12.78 -2.03 -7.81
N SER A 220 11.64 -2.73 -7.64
CA SER A 220 10.66 -2.44 -6.58
C SER A 220 11.25 -2.64 -5.16
N GLY A 221 12.08 -3.66 -4.99
CA GLY A 221 12.79 -3.91 -3.73
C GLY A 221 13.77 -2.79 -3.38
N ILE A 222 14.51 -2.28 -4.36
CA ILE A 222 15.43 -1.15 -4.17
C ILE A 222 14.66 0.15 -3.87
N ASP A 223 13.61 0.49 -4.64
CA ASP A 223 12.78 1.68 -4.40
C ASP A 223 12.14 1.63 -2.99
N THR A 224 11.58 0.48 -2.59
CA THR A 224 11.05 0.30 -1.24
C THR A 224 12.12 0.50 -0.18
N SER A 225 13.32 -0.05 -0.39
CA SER A 225 14.43 0.07 0.57
C SER A 225 14.87 1.53 0.73
N GLN A 226 14.95 2.27 -0.38
CA GLN A 226 15.28 3.69 -0.37
C GLN A 226 14.23 4.54 0.36
N ASP A 227 12.93 4.31 0.11
CA ASP A 227 11.85 5.00 0.83
C ASP A 227 11.89 4.68 2.34
N THR A 228 12.10 3.42 2.68
CA THR A 228 12.24 2.96 4.08
C THR A 228 13.37 3.74 4.77
N ILE A 229 14.56 3.76 4.19
CA ILE A 229 15.72 4.47 4.73
C ILE A 229 15.47 5.98 4.79
N TYR A 230 14.84 6.58 3.77
CA TYR A 230 14.46 7.99 3.83
C TYR A 230 13.57 8.30 5.03
N ARG A 231 12.56 7.47 5.31
CA ARG A 231 11.66 7.64 6.45
C ARG A 231 12.39 7.50 7.79
N LEU A 232 13.24 6.49 7.94
CA LEU A 232 14.04 6.26 9.17
C LEU A 232 14.87 7.50 9.52
N TYR A 233 15.61 8.05 8.55
CA TYR A 233 16.51 9.17 8.79
C TYR A 233 15.79 10.53 8.81
N SER A 234 14.59 10.63 8.23
CA SER A 234 13.70 11.76 8.48
C SER A 234 13.26 11.80 9.96
N ILE A 235 13.00 10.65 10.57
CA ILE A 235 12.69 10.53 12.00
C ILE A 235 13.91 10.81 12.87
N LYS A 236 15.12 10.35 12.49
CA LYS A 236 16.37 10.65 13.21
C LYS A 236 16.55 12.15 13.47
N LYS A 237 16.21 13.00 12.49
CA LYS A 237 16.27 14.47 12.61
C LYS A 237 15.32 15.05 13.68
N ARG A 238 14.32 14.29 14.11
CA ARG A 238 13.30 14.66 15.09
C ARG A 238 13.28 13.73 16.29
N ILE A 239 14.41 13.04 16.56
CA ILE A 239 14.45 11.97 17.56
C ILE A 239 14.08 12.46 18.96
N THR A 240 14.45 13.70 19.30
CA THR A 240 14.10 14.37 20.57
C THR A 240 12.60 14.59 20.74
N GLU A 241 11.85 14.76 19.65
CA GLU A 241 10.39 14.90 19.66
C GLU A 241 9.66 13.56 19.65
N VAL A 242 10.34 12.49 19.20
CA VAL A 242 9.76 11.15 19.11
C VAL A 242 9.97 10.38 20.40
N GLN A 243 11.03 10.70 21.17
CA GLN A 243 11.33 10.09 22.48
C GLN A 243 11.29 8.56 22.46
N TYR A 244 11.61 7.96 21.31
CA TYR A 244 11.66 6.51 21.08
C TYR A 244 13.06 6.17 20.59
N PRO A 245 13.73 5.13 21.12
CA PRO A 245 15.12 4.83 20.77
C PRO A 245 15.32 4.68 19.27
N PHE A 246 16.35 5.34 18.72
CA PHE A 246 16.62 5.26 17.29
C PHE A 246 17.01 3.85 16.85
N TYR A 247 17.60 3.05 17.74
CA TYR A 247 17.80 1.62 17.54
C TYR A 247 16.50 0.90 17.15
N ASN A 248 15.43 1.10 17.92
CA ASN A 248 14.12 0.50 17.64
C ASN A 248 13.52 1.00 16.32
N ILE A 249 13.77 2.26 15.95
CA ILE A 249 13.38 2.80 14.64
C ILE A 249 14.08 2.04 13.51
N LEU A 250 15.41 1.87 13.60
CA LEU A 250 16.20 1.12 12.62
C LEU A 250 15.79 -0.35 12.53
N LEU A 251 15.57 -0.99 13.68
CA LEU A 251 15.11 -2.38 13.77
C LEU A 251 13.73 -2.56 13.10
N ARG A 252 12.78 -1.66 13.38
CA ARG A 252 11.47 -1.68 12.70
C ARG A 252 11.57 -1.51 11.19
N GLY A 253 12.52 -0.72 10.71
CA GLY A 253 12.82 -0.62 9.29
C GLY A 253 13.29 -1.95 8.68
N TRP A 254 14.09 -2.70 9.42
CA TRP A 254 14.61 -4.00 8.98
C TRP A 254 13.50 -5.04 8.97
N CYS A 255 12.76 -5.16 10.07
CA CYS A 255 11.61 -6.03 10.18
C CYS A 255 10.55 -5.68 9.13
N PHE A 256 10.33 -4.39 8.83
CA PHE A 256 9.43 -3.98 7.75
C PHE A 256 9.83 -4.57 6.38
N LEU A 257 11.12 -4.59 6.05
CA LEU A 257 11.61 -5.21 4.82
C LEU A 257 11.47 -6.75 4.85
N GLN A 258 11.58 -7.36 6.02
CA GLN A 258 11.29 -8.79 6.21
C GLN A 258 9.80 -9.09 6.01
N LEU A 259 8.89 -8.35 6.67
CA LEU A 259 7.44 -8.48 6.53
C LEU A 259 6.97 -8.31 5.08
N ARG A 260 7.68 -7.52 4.28
CA ARG A 260 7.38 -7.29 2.86
C ARG A 260 7.99 -8.33 1.92
N GLY A 261 8.80 -9.25 2.41
CA GLY A 261 9.43 -10.27 1.57
C GLY A 261 10.58 -9.74 0.74
N TYR A 262 11.38 -8.81 1.27
CA TYR A 262 12.61 -8.35 0.63
C TYR A 262 13.85 -8.94 1.32
N ILE A 263 13.87 -8.90 2.66
CA ILE A 263 14.94 -9.49 3.47
C ILE A 263 14.42 -10.80 4.07
N SER A 264 15.23 -11.85 4.12
CA SER A 264 14.85 -13.11 4.76
C SER A 264 14.68 -12.92 6.27
N LYS A 265 13.66 -13.56 6.86
CA LYS A 265 13.43 -13.56 8.31
C LYS A 265 14.59 -14.16 9.11
N GLU A 266 15.39 -15.02 8.48
CA GLU A 266 16.59 -15.64 9.06
C GLU A 266 17.81 -14.70 9.06
N THR A 267 17.74 -13.57 8.34
CA THR A 267 18.82 -12.58 8.32
C THR A 267 18.67 -11.64 9.53
N PRO A 268 19.58 -11.70 10.52
CA PRO A 268 19.47 -10.90 11.73
C PRO A 268 19.68 -9.41 11.44
N PHE A 269 19.13 -8.56 12.30
CA PHE A 269 19.42 -7.13 12.26
C PHE A 269 20.91 -6.90 12.55
N PRO A 270 21.67 -6.21 11.66
CA PRO A 270 23.14 -6.22 11.72
C PRO A 270 23.75 -5.16 12.64
N PHE A 271 22.93 -4.35 13.32
CA PHE A 271 23.41 -3.26 14.16
C PHE A 271 23.07 -3.48 15.62
N ASN A 272 23.93 -3.00 16.52
CA ASN A 272 23.73 -3.04 17.96
C ASN A 272 23.18 -1.70 18.49
N GLU A 273 22.59 -1.73 19.68
CA GLU A 273 21.98 -0.54 20.31
C GLU A 273 22.99 0.60 20.52
N SER A 274 24.21 0.29 20.97
CA SER A 274 25.28 1.26 21.20
C SER A 274 25.75 1.98 19.93
N GLN A 275 25.58 1.37 18.76
CA GLN A 275 26.00 1.92 17.47
C GLN A 275 24.87 2.66 16.75
N ALA A 276 23.60 2.47 17.16
CA ALA A 276 22.45 2.93 16.39
C ALA A 276 22.48 4.43 16.02
N LEU A 277 22.99 5.27 16.92
CA LEU A 277 23.10 6.71 16.69
C LEU A 277 24.16 7.09 15.65
N THR A 278 25.20 6.27 15.45
CA THR A 278 26.28 6.55 14.48
C THR A 278 26.02 5.94 13.11
N VAL A 279 25.15 4.92 12.99
CA VAL A 279 24.79 4.29 11.70
C VAL A 279 24.29 5.35 10.71
N THR A 280 24.98 5.47 9.57
CA THR A 280 24.66 6.38 8.47
C THR A 280 23.67 5.75 7.48
N ARG A 281 23.11 6.57 6.58
CA ARG A 281 22.15 6.09 5.56
C ARG A 281 22.82 5.09 4.63
N GLU A 282 24.09 5.34 4.34
CA GLU A 282 24.97 4.56 3.50
C GLU A 282 25.26 3.20 4.15
N ASP A 283 25.58 3.17 5.45
CA ASP A 283 25.79 1.93 6.20
C ASP A 283 24.54 1.03 6.17
N TYR A 284 23.37 1.63 6.46
CA TYR A 284 22.11 0.88 6.45
C TYR A 284 21.76 0.38 5.05
N MET A 285 21.94 1.20 4.01
CA MET A 285 21.71 0.78 2.63
C MET A 285 22.67 -0.33 2.20
N HIS A 286 23.93 -0.27 2.62
CA HIS A 286 24.91 -1.32 2.36
C HIS A 286 24.46 -2.66 2.96
N ALA A 287 24.04 -2.65 4.23
CA ALA A 287 23.50 -3.84 4.90
C ALA A 287 22.25 -4.41 4.19
N VAL A 288 21.32 -3.54 3.76
CA VAL A 288 20.14 -3.98 3.00
C VAL A 288 20.54 -4.60 1.65
N ARG A 289 21.50 -4.02 0.93
CA ARG A 289 22.00 -4.58 -0.34
C ARG A 289 22.65 -5.94 -0.15
N GLN A 290 23.44 -6.13 0.90
CA GLN A 290 24.02 -7.43 1.24
C GLN A 290 22.92 -8.48 1.52
N ALA A 291 21.90 -8.11 2.30
CA ALA A 291 20.77 -8.99 2.58
C ALA A 291 19.96 -9.34 1.33
N LEU A 292 19.74 -8.38 0.42
CA LEU A 292 19.08 -8.60 -0.86
C LEU A 292 19.89 -9.54 -1.78
N ALA A 293 21.22 -9.37 -1.82
CA ALA A 293 22.11 -10.22 -2.62
C ALA A 293 22.22 -11.65 -2.07
N GLY A 294 22.14 -11.80 -0.74
CA GLY A 294 22.15 -13.09 -0.04
C GLY A 294 20.89 -13.94 -0.21
N ARG A 295 19.91 -13.49 -1.02
CA ARG A 295 18.66 -14.23 -1.28
C ARG A 295 18.96 -15.52 -2.06
N SER A 296 19.21 -16.61 -1.37
CA SER A 296 19.42 -17.91 -2.04
C SER A 296 18.11 -18.56 -2.49
N ASN A 297 16.95 -18.16 -1.93
CA ASN A 297 15.66 -18.76 -2.25
C ASN A 297 14.50 -17.75 -2.19
N ILE A 298 14.13 -17.18 -3.34
CA ILE A 298 13.01 -16.22 -3.51
C ILE A 298 11.69 -16.81 -3.02
N THR A 299 11.47 -18.11 -3.20
CA THR A 299 10.24 -18.80 -2.78
C THR A 299 10.07 -18.77 -1.26
N LYS A 300 11.14 -18.94 -0.48
CA LYS A 300 11.09 -18.82 0.99
C LYS A 300 10.70 -17.42 1.45
N VAL A 301 11.26 -16.39 0.79
CA VAL A 301 10.96 -14.99 1.10
C VAL A 301 9.52 -14.62 0.71
N LYS A 302 8.97 -15.20 -0.36
CA LYS A 302 7.54 -15.07 -0.68
C LYS A 302 6.65 -15.77 0.35
N LEU A 303 7.02 -16.98 0.79
CA LEU A 303 6.30 -17.73 1.81
C LEU A 303 6.21 -16.97 3.14
N GLN A 304 7.28 -16.30 3.56
CA GLN A 304 7.32 -15.55 4.82
C GLN A 304 6.26 -14.42 4.88
N ARG A 305 5.90 -13.83 3.73
CA ARG A 305 4.83 -12.82 3.66
C ARG A 305 3.49 -13.42 4.04
N THR A 306 3.23 -14.63 3.57
CA THR A 306 2.02 -15.40 3.90
C THR A 306 2.03 -15.82 5.37
N GLU A 307 3.17 -16.29 5.89
CA GLU A 307 3.33 -16.66 7.30
C GLU A 307 3.03 -15.47 8.23
N ALA A 308 3.62 -14.30 7.95
CA ALA A 308 3.40 -13.09 8.74
C ALA A 308 1.94 -12.61 8.69
N LEU A 309 1.32 -12.66 7.51
CA LEU A 309 -0.10 -12.32 7.32
C LEU A 309 -1.01 -13.24 8.13
N VAL A 310 -0.78 -14.55 8.08
CA VAL A 310 -1.57 -15.55 8.84
C VAL A 310 -1.37 -15.34 10.34
N GLN A 311 -0.13 -15.20 10.81
CA GLN A 311 0.16 -14.95 12.23
C GLN A 311 -0.55 -13.69 12.75
N ALA A 312 -0.56 -12.61 11.96
CA ALA A 312 -1.28 -11.39 12.32
C ALA A 312 -2.79 -11.66 12.49
N TYR A 313 -3.44 -12.32 11.53
CA TYR A 313 -4.87 -12.60 11.63
C TYR A 313 -5.23 -13.64 12.68
N GLN A 314 -4.33 -14.58 13.01
CA GLN A 314 -4.54 -15.52 14.12
C GLN A 314 -4.60 -14.83 15.49
N SER A 315 -3.97 -13.65 15.63
CA SER A 315 -4.10 -12.81 16.83
C SER A 315 -5.50 -12.20 17.01
N VAL A 316 -6.34 -12.21 15.97
CA VAL A 316 -7.67 -11.59 16.00
C VAL A 316 -8.72 -12.60 16.46
N PRO A 317 -9.49 -12.34 17.54
CA PRO A 317 -10.58 -13.20 17.99
C PRO A 317 -11.57 -13.54 16.87
N ILE A 318 -12.11 -14.76 16.88
CA ILE A 318 -12.96 -15.25 15.78
C ILE A 318 -14.22 -14.40 15.57
N ASP A 319 -14.76 -13.80 16.63
CA ASP A 319 -15.94 -12.92 16.51
C ASP A 319 -15.59 -11.58 15.85
N ASP A 320 -14.41 -11.03 16.13
CA ASP A 320 -13.91 -9.86 15.41
C ASP A 320 -13.57 -10.21 13.95
N MET A 321 -13.09 -11.43 13.67
CA MET A 321 -12.90 -11.92 12.28
C MET A 321 -14.22 -12.02 11.51
N LYS A 322 -15.32 -12.46 12.14
CA LYS A 322 -16.67 -12.48 11.52
C LYS A 322 -17.14 -11.06 11.18
N ARG A 323 -16.98 -10.10 12.10
CA ARG A 323 -17.29 -8.68 11.84
C ARG A 323 -16.40 -8.08 10.76
N LEU A 324 -15.12 -8.47 10.74
CA LEU A 324 -14.18 -8.04 9.70
C LEU A 324 -14.57 -8.57 8.32
N ARG A 325 -15.07 -9.81 8.23
CA ARG A 325 -15.65 -10.33 6.99
C ARG A 325 -16.79 -9.44 6.50
N GLU A 326 -17.73 -9.06 7.36
CA GLU A 326 -18.82 -8.15 6.97
C GLU A 326 -18.30 -6.80 6.45
N PHE A 327 -17.28 -6.26 7.10
CA PHE A 327 -16.61 -5.02 6.69
C PHE A 327 -15.97 -5.10 5.30
N LEU A 328 -15.38 -6.26 4.94
CA LEU A 328 -14.66 -6.48 3.68
C LEU A 328 -15.51 -7.12 2.58
N LEU A 329 -16.68 -7.69 2.90
CA LEU A 329 -17.48 -8.55 2.03
C LEU A 329 -17.73 -7.96 0.65
N LYS A 330 -18.07 -6.69 0.58
CA LYS A 330 -18.35 -6.02 -0.71
C LYS A 330 -17.13 -5.97 -1.62
N ASP A 331 -15.92 -5.76 -1.08
CA ASP A 331 -14.70 -5.80 -1.88
C ASP A 331 -14.43 -7.23 -2.37
N CYS A 332 -14.59 -8.22 -1.49
CA CYS A 332 -14.39 -9.62 -1.84
C CYS A 332 -15.31 -10.05 -2.99
N LEU A 333 -16.61 -9.78 -2.88
CA LEU A 333 -17.59 -10.12 -3.92
C LEU A 333 -17.35 -9.34 -5.22
N MET A 334 -17.07 -8.03 -5.12
CA MET A 334 -16.88 -7.17 -6.29
C MET A 334 -15.66 -7.54 -7.12
N PHE A 335 -14.59 -8.01 -6.47
CA PHE A 335 -13.30 -8.27 -7.13
C PHE A 335 -12.89 -9.74 -7.09
N GLY A 336 -13.80 -10.66 -6.75
CA GLY A 336 -13.57 -12.11 -6.85
C GLY A 336 -12.58 -12.68 -5.83
N TYR A 337 -12.52 -12.14 -4.61
CA TYR A 337 -11.69 -12.69 -3.53
C TYR A 337 -12.48 -13.58 -2.58
N ASP A 338 -11.79 -14.53 -1.95
CA ASP A 338 -12.32 -15.35 -0.85
C ASP A 338 -12.59 -14.46 0.38
N ASP A 339 -13.87 -14.41 0.79
CA ASP A 339 -14.33 -13.64 1.95
C ASP A 339 -14.20 -14.43 3.27
N ARG A 340 -13.81 -15.71 3.22
CA ARG A 340 -13.60 -16.55 4.39
C ARG A 340 -12.40 -17.51 4.22
N PRO A 341 -11.16 -16.98 4.13
CA PRO A 341 -9.98 -17.81 3.94
C PRO A 341 -9.76 -18.80 5.09
N LYS A 342 -9.65 -20.09 4.78
CA LYS A 342 -9.46 -21.16 5.79
C LYS A 342 -8.27 -20.89 6.71
N SER A 343 -7.18 -20.36 6.17
CA SER A 343 -5.96 -20.02 6.91
C SER A 343 -6.19 -19.03 8.06
N PHE A 344 -7.21 -18.18 7.98
CA PHE A 344 -7.54 -17.22 9.03
C PHE A 344 -8.67 -17.71 9.94
N PHE A 345 -9.67 -18.41 9.39
CA PHE A 345 -10.89 -18.78 10.11
C PHE A 345 -10.84 -20.16 10.78
N GLU A 346 -10.15 -21.14 10.18
CA GLU A 346 -10.04 -22.50 10.73
C GLU A 346 -8.85 -22.65 11.69
N ARG A 347 -7.93 -21.67 11.70
CA ARG A 347 -6.73 -21.63 12.55
C ARG A 347 -5.99 -22.98 12.59
N PRO A 348 -5.60 -23.54 11.41
CA PRO A 348 -4.78 -24.73 11.40
C PRO A 348 -3.52 -24.47 12.22
N LEU A 349 -3.06 -25.48 12.98
CA LEU A 349 -1.80 -25.40 13.71
C LEU A 349 -0.72 -24.97 12.71
N LEU A 350 -0.16 -23.78 12.92
CA LEU A 350 1.04 -23.40 12.17
C LEU A 350 2.09 -24.47 12.49
N GLN A 351 2.73 -25.04 11.46
CA GLN A 351 3.95 -25.80 11.65
C GLN A 351 4.87 -24.98 12.56
N ALA A 352 5.49 -25.62 13.56
CA ALA A 352 6.28 -24.98 14.61
C ALA A 352 7.34 -24.04 14.02
N ASN A 353 6.94 -22.79 13.79
CA ASN A 353 7.75 -21.73 13.22
C ASN A 353 7.80 -20.69 14.33
N ASN A 354 8.87 -20.77 15.13
CA ASN A 354 9.05 -19.94 16.32
C ASN A 354 9.29 -18.46 16.01
N HIS A 355 9.29 -18.07 14.73
CA HIS A 355 9.52 -16.69 14.32
C HIS A 355 8.26 -15.84 14.55
N ILE A 356 8.38 -14.84 15.43
CA ILE A 356 7.35 -13.85 15.70
C ILE A 356 7.63 -12.63 14.81
N TYR A 357 6.77 -12.40 13.83
CA TYR A 357 6.99 -11.39 12.78
C TYR A 357 6.71 -9.97 13.24
N LEU A 358 5.70 -9.82 14.09
CA LEU A 358 5.28 -8.52 14.62
C LEU A 358 5.95 -8.22 15.96
N ASP A 359 6.95 -9.00 16.35
CA ASP A 359 7.81 -8.69 17.49
C ASP A 359 8.62 -7.41 17.19
N GLY A 360 8.81 -6.58 18.21
CA GLY A 360 9.36 -5.22 18.05
C GLY A 360 8.31 -4.11 18.01
N LEU A 361 7.04 -4.43 18.30
CA LEU A 361 6.07 -3.48 18.84
C LEU A 361 6.25 -3.25 20.32
#